data_AF-A2E980-F1
#
_entry.id   AF-A2E980-F1
#
_cell.length_a   1.000
_cell.length_b   1.000
_cell.length_c   1.000
_cell.angle_alpha   90.00
_cell.angle_beta   90.00
_cell.angle_gamma   90.00
#
_symmetry.space_group_name_H-M   'P 1'
#
loop_
_entity.id
_entity.type
_entity.pdbx_description
1 polymer ?
#
loop_
_entity_poly.entity_id
_entity_poly.type
_entity_poly.pdbx_seq_one_letter_code
_entity_poly.pdbx_strand_id
1 'polypeptide(L)'
;MEIRPQITNEDLGKIVELFSQAISESIGDDQKINLDQNKVNIQFENALRQNLTIIQTPEEEIKGQQIKCQIEKMQQQAIRLQQQILGRKNAFVNTVRTMIDQYLDELIPDTPEIDIDQPIQFPPEVNELFTKLDEQIDSLEQQVKRSSMEKTINQLSPFIQSTMNFLNEYEKN
;
A
#
# COMPACT_ATOMS: atom_id res chain seq x y z
N MET A 1 18.83 47.50 -30.59
CA MET A 1 18.24 46.22 -31.03
C MET A 1 19.08 45.74 -32.19
N GLU A 2 19.86 44.67 -32.02
CA GLU A 2 20.51 44.03 -33.16
C GLU A 2 19.44 43.27 -33.96
N ILE A 3 19.21 43.70 -35.20
CA ILE A 3 18.32 43.01 -36.12
C ILE A 3 19.13 41.84 -36.69
N ARG A 4 18.83 40.62 -36.21
CA ARG A 4 19.44 39.40 -36.71
C ARG A 4 18.81 39.01 -38.06
N PRO A 5 19.61 38.55 -39.04
CA PRO A 5 19.06 38.07 -40.31
C PRO A 5 18.09 36.90 -40.09
N GLN A 6 17.04 36.86 -40.92
CA GLN A 6 16.02 35.81 -40.89
C GLN A 6 16.26 34.84 -42.05
N ILE A 7 16.26 33.54 -41.76
CA ILE A 7 16.41 32.48 -42.76
C ILE A 7 15.45 31.33 -42.45
N THR A 8 15.12 30.50 -43.44
CA THR A 8 14.33 29.28 -43.21
C THR A 8 15.20 28.11 -42.75
N ASN A 9 14.59 27.03 -42.25
CA ASN A 9 15.32 25.78 -41.99
C ASN A 9 15.95 25.20 -43.27
N GLU A 10 15.29 25.38 -44.42
CA GLU A 10 15.81 24.92 -45.70
C GLU A 10 17.08 25.70 -46.11
N ASP A 11 17.08 27.01 -45.88
CA ASP A 11 18.25 27.87 -46.11
C ASP A 11 19.40 27.48 -45.18
N LEU A 12 19.11 27.20 -43.89
CA LEU A 12 20.12 26.72 -42.95
C LEU A 12 20.76 25.41 -43.44
N GLY A 13 19.94 24.47 -43.89
CA GLY A 13 20.41 23.20 -44.45
C GLY A 13 21.34 23.39 -45.64
N LYS A 14 20.95 24.24 -46.60
CA LYS A 14 21.77 24.58 -47.77
C LYS A 14 23.10 25.24 -47.38
N ILE A 15 23.09 26.15 -46.40
CA ILE A 15 24.32 26.82 -45.94
C ILE A 15 25.27 25.81 -45.28
N VAL A 16 24.75 24.91 -44.43
CA VAL A 16 25.55 23.86 -43.78
C VAL A 16 26.10 22.87 -44.80
N GLU A 17 25.31 22.50 -45.81
CA GLU A 17 25.74 21.62 -46.90
C GLU A 17 26.84 22.26 -47.75
N LEU A 18 26.67 23.52 -48.17
CA LEU A 18 27.69 24.27 -48.92
C LEU A 18 29.00 24.40 -48.13
N PHE A 19 28.91 24.66 -46.83
CA PHE A 19 30.09 24.73 -45.96
C PHE A 19 30.77 23.36 -45.84
N SER A 20 30.00 22.30 -45.61
CA SER A 20 30.54 20.94 -45.52
C SER A 20 31.22 20.53 -46.83
N GLN A 21 30.63 20.86 -47.98
CA GLN A 21 31.20 20.58 -49.29
C GLN A 21 32.50 21.36 -49.51
N ALA A 22 32.53 22.65 -49.18
CA ALA A 22 33.74 23.47 -49.27
C ALA A 22 34.89 22.94 -48.38
N ILE A 23 34.57 22.41 -47.19
CA ILE A 23 35.56 21.72 -46.35
C ILE A 23 36.04 20.44 -47.02
N SER A 24 35.13 19.59 -47.51
CA SER A 24 35.52 18.35 -48.21
C SER A 24 36.41 18.62 -49.42
N GLU A 25 36.08 19.64 -50.22
CA GLU A 25 36.84 20.00 -51.42
C GLU A 25 38.22 20.60 -51.10
N SER A 26 38.33 21.35 -50.00
CA SER A 26 39.60 21.98 -49.59
C SER A 26 40.55 21.05 -48.84
N ILE A 27 40.02 20.00 -48.19
CA ILE A 27 40.80 19.08 -47.33
C ILE A 27 40.92 17.68 -47.95
N GLY A 28 40.12 17.36 -48.96
CA GLY A 28 39.83 16.01 -49.44
C GLY A 28 41.02 15.11 -49.82
N ASP A 29 42.21 15.66 -50.04
CA ASP A 29 43.41 14.88 -50.39
C ASP A 29 44.62 15.07 -49.44
N ASP A 30 44.51 15.96 -48.44
CA ASP A 30 45.66 16.37 -47.64
C ASP A 30 45.77 15.52 -46.35
N GLN A 31 46.43 14.36 -46.47
CA GLN A 31 46.65 13.39 -45.36
C GLN A 31 47.32 13.98 -44.10
N LYS A 32 47.84 15.21 -44.17
CA LYS A 32 48.43 15.93 -43.02
C LYS A 32 47.41 16.62 -42.14
N ILE A 33 46.18 16.83 -42.59
CA ILE A 33 45.14 17.54 -41.85
C ILE A 33 44.24 16.50 -41.16
N ASN A 34 44.48 16.27 -39.87
CA ASN A 34 43.59 15.46 -39.03
C ASN A 34 42.44 16.36 -38.51
N LEU A 35 41.44 16.60 -39.35
CA LEU A 35 40.26 17.39 -39.01
C LEU A 35 39.03 16.49 -38.84
N ASP A 36 38.34 16.61 -37.70
CA ASP A 36 37.01 16.03 -37.50
C ASP A 36 35.95 16.93 -38.15
N GLN A 37 35.65 16.66 -39.42
CA GLN A 37 34.71 17.44 -40.22
C GLN A 37 33.31 17.49 -39.61
N ASN A 38 32.84 16.40 -38.98
CA ASN A 38 31.54 16.37 -38.33
C ASN A 38 31.49 17.36 -37.16
N LYS A 39 32.55 17.41 -36.35
CA LYS A 39 32.65 18.36 -35.24
C LYS A 39 32.68 19.80 -35.72
N VAL A 40 33.39 20.10 -36.81
CA VAL A 40 33.45 21.45 -37.40
C VAL A 40 32.10 21.87 -37.97
N ASN A 41 31.43 20.97 -38.70
CA ASN A 41 30.09 21.22 -39.22
C ASN A 41 29.07 21.49 -38.09
N ILE A 42 29.12 20.72 -37.01
CA ILE A 42 28.26 20.94 -35.83
C ILE A 42 28.56 22.30 -35.18
N GLN A 43 29.83 22.68 -35.02
CA GLN A 43 30.18 23.99 -34.47
C GLN A 43 29.73 25.14 -35.36
N PHE A 44 29.87 25.00 -36.67
CA PHE A 44 29.39 25.96 -37.65
C PHE A 44 27.87 26.10 -37.60
N GLU A 45 27.13 25.00 -37.61
CA GLU A 45 25.67 25.01 -37.50
C GLU A 45 25.22 25.69 -36.18
N ASN A 46 25.89 25.37 -35.07
CA ASN A 46 25.59 26.02 -33.78
C ASN A 46 25.86 27.53 -33.80
N ALA A 47 26.96 27.96 -34.44
CA ALA A 47 27.25 29.38 -34.61
C ALA A 47 26.18 30.09 -35.46
N LEU A 48 25.69 29.45 -36.52
CA LEU A 48 24.59 29.97 -37.33
C LEU A 48 23.30 30.08 -36.52
N ARG A 49 22.94 29.04 -35.77
CA ARG A 49 21.74 29.04 -34.89
C ARG A 49 21.80 30.10 -33.80
N GLN A 50 22.99 30.48 -33.34
CA GLN A 50 23.17 31.54 -32.34
C GLN A 50 23.08 32.95 -32.93
N ASN A 51 23.39 33.12 -34.22
CA ASN A 51 23.48 34.44 -34.86
C ASN A 51 22.31 34.75 -35.81
N LEU A 52 21.56 33.73 -36.24
CA LEU A 52 20.44 33.85 -37.17
C LEU A 52 19.11 33.59 -36.46
N THR A 53 18.05 34.19 -36.99
CA THR A 53 16.68 33.89 -36.59
C THR A 53 16.11 32.89 -37.61
N ILE A 54 15.79 31.67 -37.16
CA ILE A 54 15.17 30.67 -38.02
C ILE A 54 13.67 30.86 -38.00
N ILE A 55 13.10 31.19 -39.16
CA ILE A 55 11.66 31.30 -39.35
C ILE A 55 11.10 29.99 -39.92
N GLN A 56 9.94 29.57 -39.43
CA GLN A 56 9.23 28.42 -39.97
C GLN A 56 8.50 28.85 -41.25
N THR A 57 8.49 27.96 -42.24
CA THR A 57 7.65 28.19 -43.41
C THR A 57 6.18 27.95 -43.05
N PRO A 58 5.22 28.54 -43.78
CA PRO A 58 3.79 28.27 -43.57
C PRO A 58 3.46 26.77 -43.68
N GLU A 59 4.20 26.03 -44.51
CA GLU A 59 4.06 24.58 -44.67
C GLU A 59 4.53 23.79 -43.45
N GLU A 60 5.65 24.19 -42.83
CA GLU A 60 6.13 23.62 -41.57
C GLU A 60 5.15 23.88 -40.43
N GLU A 61 4.57 25.08 -40.39
CA GLU A 61 3.58 25.46 -39.38
C GLU A 61 2.28 24.64 -39.51
N ILE A 62 1.79 24.44 -40.74
CA ILE A 62 0.63 23.58 -41.03
C ILE A 62 0.90 22.13 -40.60
N LYS A 63 2.07 21.58 -40.95
CA LYS A 63 2.47 20.22 -40.52
C LYS A 63 2.56 20.13 -39.00
N GLY A 64 3.13 21.14 -38.35
CA GLY A 64 3.19 21.23 -36.89
C GLY A 64 1.82 21.23 -36.24
N GLN A 65 0.86 21.99 -36.78
CA GLN A 65 -0.52 21.99 -36.31
C GLN A 65 -1.22 20.64 -36.53
N GLN A 66 -1.01 19.99 -37.68
CA GLN A 66 -1.56 18.66 -37.95
C GLN A 66 -1.05 17.62 -36.95
N ILE A 67 0.26 17.61 -36.67
CA ILE A 67 0.88 16.72 -35.68
C ILE A 67 0.29 17.00 -34.29
N LYS A 68 0.18 18.27 -33.90
CA LYS A 68 -0.43 18.66 -32.63
C LYS A 68 -1.87 18.15 -32.49
N CYS A 69 -2.69 18.34 -33.52
CA CYS A 69 -4.06 17.82 -33.56
C CYS A 69 -4.12 16.29 -33.45
N GLN A 70 -3.18 15.55 -34.06
CA GLN A 70 -3.11 14.10 -33.91
C GLN A 70 -2.72 13.68 -32.49
N ILE A 71 -1.74 14.35 -31.89
CA ILE A 71 -1.32 14.11 -30.51
C ILE A 71 -2.51 14.32 -29.55
N GLU A 72 -3.24 15.42 -29.68
CA GLU A 72 -4.41 15.72 -28.86
C GLU A 72 -5.50 14.64 -29.00
N LYS A 73 -5.77 14.17 -30.23
CA LYS A 73 -6.70 13.06 -30.48
C LYS A 73 -6.25 11.77 -29.80
N MET A 74 -4.97 11.42 -29.91
CA MET A 74 -4.41 10.22 -29.28
C MET A 74 -4.48 10.30 -27.75
N GLN A 75 -4.19 11.46 -27.17
CA GLN A 75 -4.31 11.68 -25.72
C GLN A 75 -5.75 11.49 -25.25
N GLN A 76 -6.74 12.04 -25.97
CA GLN A 76 -8.15 11.84 -25.63
C GLN A 76 -8.55 10.36 -25.72
N GLN A 77 -8.07 9.64 -26.72
CA GLN A 77 -8.31 8.19 -26.83
C GLN A 77 -7.69 7.41 -25.67
N ALA A 78 -6.46 7.74 -25.28
CA ALA A 78 -5.77 7.12 -24.15
C ALA A 78 -6.54 7.32 -22.83
N ILE A 79 -7.03 8.55 -22.58
CA ILE A 79 -7.86 8.87 -21.41
C ILE A 79 -9.14 8.02 -21.41
N ARG A 80 -9.83 7.91 -22.55
CA ARG A 80 -11.04 7.08 -22.67
C ARG A 80 -10.76 5.60 -22.38
N LEU A 81 -9.69 5.05 -22.94
CA LEU A 81 -9.29 3.66 -22.69
C LEU A 81 -8.96 3.43 -21.21
N GLN A 82 -8.24 4.36 -20.57
CA GLN A 82 -7.94 4.28 -19.14
C GLN A 82 -9.22 4.23 -18.29
N GLN A 83 -10.20 5.09 -18.60
CA GLN A 83 -11.50 5.09 -17.91
C GLN A 83 -12.26 3.79 -18.11
N GLN A 84 -12.26 3.23 -19.34
CA GLN A 84 -12.90 1.94 -19.62
C GLN A 84 -12.24 0.79 -18.84
N ILE A 85 -10.91 0.76 -18.78
CA ILE A 85 -10.16 -0.25 -18.02
C ILE A 85 -10.50 -0.14 -16.53
N LEU A 86 -10.51 1.07 -15.98
CA LEU A 86 -10.87 1.29 -14.58
C LEU A 86 -12.31 0.85 -14.28
N GLY A 87 -13.25 1.19 -15.17
CA GLY A 87 -14.64 0.76 -15.08
C GLY A 87 -14.78 -0.77 -15.09
N ARG A 88 -14.10 -1.45 -16.02
CA ARG A 88 -14.10 -2.92 -16.10
C ARG A 88 -13.49 -3.57 -14.86
N LYS A 89 -12.39 -3.00 -14.33
CA LYS A 89 -11.77 -3.48 -13.09
C LYS A 89 -12.75 -3.41 -11.92
N ASN A 90 -13.42 -2.27 -11.76
CA ASN A 90 -14.36 -2.08 -10.66
C ASN A 90 -15.59 -2.99 -10.81
N ALA A 91 -16.11 -3.15 -12.02
CA ALA A 91 -17.20 -4.08 -12.29
C ALA A 91 -16.81 -5.53 -11.91
N PHE A 92 -15.61 -5.98 -12.32
CA PHE A 92 -15.10 -7.29 -11.98
C PHE A 92 -14.97 -7.49 -10.46
N VAL A 93 -14.39 -6.52 -9.75
CA VAL A 93 -14.26 -6.58 -8.29
C VAL A 93 -15.63 -6.69 -7.61
N ASN A 94 -16.62 -5.93 -8.07
CA ASN A 94 -17.98 -6.00 -7.53
C ASN A 94 -18.62 -7.36 -7.80
N THR A 95 -18.47 -7.92 -9.01
CA THR A 95 -18.97 -9.26 -9.33
C THR A 95 -18.34 -10.32 -8.42
N VAL A 96 -17.01 -10.26 -8.21
CA VAL A 96 -16.32 -11.22 -7.33
C VAL A 96 -16.82 -11.09 -5.89
N ARG A 97 -17.02 -9.87 -5.37
CA ARG A 97 -17.61 -9.68 -4.04
C ARG A 97 -18.99 -10.31 -3.94
N THR A 98 -19.89 -10.01 -4.87
CA THR A 98 -21.24 -10.59 -4.86
C THR A 98 -21.22 -12.11 -4.92
N MET A 99 -20.31 -12.71 -5.70
CA MET A 99 -20.14 -14.17 -5.72
C MET A 99 -19.65 -14.73 -4.39
N ILE A 100 -18.72 -14.02 -3.72
CA ILE A 100 -18.25 -14.42 -2.39
C ILE A 100 -19.40 -14.33 -1.38
N ASP A 101 -20.15 -13.23 -1.38
CA ASP A 101 -21.28 -13.03 -0.46
C ASP A 101 -22.33 -14.13 -0.67
N GLN A 102 -22.71 -14.40 -1.92
CA GLN A 102 -23.64 -15.50 -2.25
C GLN A 102 -23.11 -16.86 -1.81
N TYR A 103 -21.82 -17.15 -2.04
CA TYR A 103 -21.22 -18.41 -1.61
C TYR A 103 -21.19 -18.54 -0.09
N LEU A 104 -20.95 -17.45 0.64
CA LEU A 104 -21.00 -17.44 2.10
C LEU A 104 -22.42 -17.65 2.63
N ASP A 105 -23.42 -17.01 2.01
CA ASP A 105 -24.84 -17.20 2.34
C ASP A 105 -25.28 -18.66 2.10
N GLU A 106 -24.77 -19.33 1.07
CA GLU A 106 -25.04 -20.75 0.80
C GLU A 106 -24.29 -21.70 1.75
N LEU A 107 -23.13 -21.30 2.27
CA LEU A 107 -22.27 -22.16 3.10
C LEU A 107 -22.55 -22.05 4.60
N ILE A 108 -23.07 -20.91 5.05
CA ILE A 108 -23.44 -20.70 6.45
C ILE A 108 -24.84 -21.29 6.62
N PRO A 109 -24.99 -22.47 7.29
CA PRO A 109 -26.33 -22.96 7.60
C PRO A 109 -27.01 -21.90 8.47
N ASP A 110 -28.28 -21.59 8.15
CA ASP A 110 -29.14 -20.71 8.94
C ASP A 110 -28.91 -21.04 10.41
N THR A 111 -28.17 -20.17 11.09
CA THR A 111 -27.93 -20.37 12.51
C THR A 111 -29.27 -20.03 13.14
N PRO A 112 -29.98 -20.98 13.76
CA PRO A 112 -31.29 -20.68 14.31
C PRO A 112 -31.11 -19.51 15.26
N GLU A 113 -31.87 -18.43 15.02
CA GLU A 113 -31.92 -17.28 15.92
C GLU A 113 -32.21 -17.84 17.32
N ILE A 114 -31.21 -17.74 18.20
CA ILE A 114 -31.38 -18.10 19.60
C ILE A 114 -32.27 -17.01 20.17
N ASP A 115 -33.54 -17.34 20.40
CA ASP A 115 -34.48 -16.49 21.10
C ASP A 115 -33.98 -16.31 22.54
N ILE A 116 -33.21 -15.24 22.76
CA ILE A 116 -32.61 -14.87 24.05
C ILE A 116 -33.67 -14.57 25.11
N ASP A 117 -34.93 -14.39 24.70
CA ASP A 117 -36.07 -14.12 25.56
C ASP A 117 -36.85 -15.40 25.94
N GLN A 118 -36.52 -16.55 25.37
CA GLN A 118 -37.06 -17.83 25.82
C GLN A 118 -36.23 -18.40 26.98
N PRO A 119 -36.86 -18.71 28.13
CA PRO A 119 -36.16 -19.41 29.20
C PRO A 119 -35.72 -20.77 28.68
N ILE A 120 -34.41 -21.02 28.69
CA ILE A 120 -33.82 -22.30 28.33
C ILE A 120 -34.32 -23.33 29.34
N GLN A 121 -35.31 -24.14 28.94
CA GLN A 121 -35.80 -25.24 29.76
C GLN A 121 -34.92 -26.47 29.52
N PHE A 122 -34.02 -26.74 30.47
CA PHE A 122 -33.27 -27.98 30.48
C PHE A 122 -34.17 -29.17 30.85
N PRO A 123 -33.92 -30.37 30.30
CA PRO A 123 -34.57 -31.60 30.74
C PRO A 123 -34.42 -31.79 32.27
N PRO A 124 -35.40 -32.40 32.95
CA PRO A 124 -35.35 -32.62 34.40
C PRO A 124 -34.06 -33.29 34.88
N GLU A 125 -33.51 -34.21 34.09
CA GLU A 125 -32.29 -34.94 34.38
C GLU A 125 -31.05 -34.03 34.41
N VAL A 126 -31.03 -33.00 33.55
CA VAL A 126 -29.96 -32.02 33.47
C VAL A 126 -30.03 -31.05 34.66
N ASN A 127 -31.23 -30.64 35.06
CA ASN A 127 -31.43 -29.84 36.27
C ASN A 127 -31.03 -30.63 37.53
N GLU A 128 -31.34 -31.93 37.62
CA GLU A 128 -30.91 -32.77 38.73
C GLU A 128 -29.37 -32.90 38.79
N LEU A 129 -28.71 -32.96 37.63
CA LEU A 129 -27.25 -32.94 37.54
C LEU A 129 -26.67 -31.62 38.06
N PHE A 130 -27.25 -30.47 37.68
CA PHE A 130 -26.82 -29.17 38.17
C PHE A 130 -26.98 -29.04 39.68
N THR A 131 -28.13 -29.45 40.24
CA THR A 131 -28.34 -29.46 41.69
C THR A 131 -27.30 -30.31 42.43
N LYS A 132 -26.99 -31.50 41.93
CA LYS A 132 -25.94 -32.35 42.52
C LYS A 132 -24.55 -31.70 42.43
N LEU A 133 -24.30 -30.96 41.37
CA LEU A 133 -23.02 -30.28 41.17
C LEU A 133 -22.88 -29.10 42.14
N ASP A 134 -23.94 -28.34 42.36
CA ASP A 134 -23.99 -27.27 43.36
C ASP A 134 -23.80 -27.84 44.79
N GLU A 135 -24.47 -28.93 45.14
CA GLU A 135 -24.28 -29.61 46.43
C GLU A 135 -22.83 -30.07 46.65
N GLN A 136 -22.16 -30.55 45.58
CA GLN A 136 -20.76 -30.95 45.65
C GLN A 136 -19.82 -29.75 45.81
N ILE A 137 -20.10 -28.63 45.13
CA ILE A 137 -19.36 -27.37 45.29
C ILE A 137 -19.48 -26.88 46.73
N ASP A 138 -20.69 -26.81 47.28
CA ASP A 138 -20.94 -26.40 48.66
C ASP A 138 -20.21 -27.28 49.68
N SER A 139 -20.22 -28.60 49.45
CA SER A 139 -19.49 -29.56 50.28
C SER A 139 -17.98 -29.32 50.26
N LEU A 140 -17.42 -29.10 49.08
CA LEU A 140 -16.00 -28.81 48.90
C LEU A 140 -15.62 -27.49 49.57
N GLU A 141 -16.42 -26.43 49.44
CA GLU A 141 -16.19 -25.16 50.12
C GLU A 141 -16.16 -25.34 51.65
N GLN A 142 -17.10 -26.11 52.20
CA GLN A 142 -17.13 -26.39 53.63
C GLN A 142 -15.90 -27.18 54.08
N GLN A 143 -15.45 -28.17 53.31
CA GLN A 143 -14.24 -28.93 53.63
C GLN A 143 -12.99 -28.05 53.61
N VAL A 144 -12.87 -27.15 52.62
CA VAL A 144 -11.76 -26.19 52.55
C VAL A 144 -11.76 -25.25 53.74
N LYS A 145 -12.94 -24.70 54.11
CA LYS A 145 -13.10 -23.85 55.29
C LYS A 145 -12.70 -24.59 56.58
N ARG A 146 -13.14 -25.84 56.76
CA ARG A 146 -12.77 -26.67 57.92
C ARG A 146 -11.27 -26.94 57.97
N SER A 147 -10.66 -27.35 56.85
CA SER A 147 -9.21 -27.62 56.80
C SER A 147 -8.36 -26.39 57.11
N SER A 148 -8.77 -25.21 56.64
CA SER A 148 -8.13 -23.94 56.97
C SER A 148 -8.21 -23.61 58.47
N MET A 149 -9.39 -23.83 59.06
CA MET A 149 -9.62 -23.61 60.48
C MET A 149 -8.81 -24.59 61.35
N GLU A 150 -8.75 -25.88 60.98
CA GLU A 150 -7.93 -26.89 61.67
C GLU A 150 -6.44 -26.57 61.61
N LYS A 151 -5.92 -26.09 60.48
CA LYS A 151 -4.52 -25.62 60.37
C LYS A 151 -4.24 -24.45 61.32
N THR A 152 -5.16 -23.50 61.42
CA THR A 152 -5.03 -22.34 62.31
C THR A 152 -5.03 -22.79 63.77
N ILE A 153 -5.93 -23.70 64.16
CA ILE A 153 -5.96 -24.28 65.52
C ILE A 153 -4.66 -25.01 65.84
N ASN A 154 -4.14 -25.83 64.91
CA ASN A 154 -2.89 -26.56 65.11
C ASN A 154 -1.66 -25.64 65.24
N GLN A 155 -1.66 -24.46 64.61
CA GLN A 155 -0.61 -23.47 64.78
C GLN A 155 -0.69 -22.71 66.11
N LEU A 156 -1.89 -22.44 66.60
CA LEU A 156 -2.11 -21.68 67.84
C LEU A 156 -2.03 -22.57 69.10
N SER A 157 -2.36 -23.86 68.98
CA SER A 157 -2.39 -24.82 70.09
C SER A 157 -1.07 -24.89 70.89
N PRO A 158 0.12 -24.99 70.26
CA PRO A 158 1.40 -24.99 70.99
C PRO A 158 1.65 -23.69 71.78
N PHE A 159 1.22 -22.56 71.23
CA PHE A 159 1.41 -21.25 71.86
C PHE A 159 0.48 -21.09 73.07
N ILE A 160 -0.78 -21.52 72.94
CA ILE A 160 -1.73 -21.57 74.05
C ILE A 160 -1.22 -22.50 75.15
N GLN A 161 -0.73 -23.70 74.79
CA GLN A 161 -0.20 -24.67 75.74
C GLN A 161 1.04 -24.13 76.47
N SER A 162 1.96 -23.48 75.76
CA SER A 162 3.13 -22.84 76.36
C SER A 162 2.73 -21.72 77.33
N THR A 163 1.73 -20.93 76.98
CA THR A 163 1.23 -19.84 77.84
C THR A 163 0.57 -20.40 79.10
N MET A 164 -0.25 -21.45 78.97
CA MET A 164 -0.84 -22.12 80.15
C MET A 164 0.23 -22.75 81.05
N ASN A 165 1.25 -23.38 80.47
CA ASN A 165 2.34 -23.96 81.25
C ASN A 165 3.12 -22.88 82.03
N PHE A 166 3.42 -21.74 81.39
CA PHE A 166 4.06 -20.60 82.05
C PHE A 166 3.22 -20.05 83.21
N LEU A 167 1.91 -19.86 83.01
CA LEU A 167 1.01 -19.39 84.07
C LEU A 167 0.95 -20.38 85.24
N ASN A 168 0.86 -21.69 84.96
CA ASN A 168 0.86 -22.72 85.98
C ASN A 168 2.19 -22.83 86.75
N GLU A 169 3.32 -22.52 86.12
CA GLU A 169 4.61 -22.42 86.80
C GLU A 169 4.73 -21.16 87.65
N TYR A 170 4.13 -20.05 87.22
CA TYR A 170 4.08 -18.81 87.99
C TYR A 170 3.22 -18.95 89.24
N GLU A 171 2.07 -19.64 89.18
CA GLU A 171 1.21 -19.90 90.34
C GLU A 171 1.81 -20.86 91.39
N LYS A 172 2.90 -21.58 91.04
CA LYS A 172 3.57 -22.53 91.95
C LYS A 172 4.77 -21.92 92.70
N ASN A 173 5.17 -20.69 92.38
CA ASN A 173 6.20 -19.93 93.10
C ASN A 173 5.55 -18.87 94.00
#